data_AF-A0A370CHG9-F1
#
_entry.id   AF-A0A370CHG9-F1
#
_cell.length_a   1.000
_cell.length_b   1.000
_cell.length_c   1.000
_cell.angle_alpha   90.00
_cell.angle_beta   90.00
_cell.angle_gamma   90.00
#
_symmetry.space_group_name_H-M   'P 1'
#
loop_
_entity.id
_entity.type
_entity.pdbx_description
1 polymer ?
#
loop_
_entity_poly.entity_id
_entity_poly.type
_entity_poly.pdbx_seq_one_letter_code
_entity_poly.pdbx_strand_id
1 'polypeptide(L)'
;MNDSYYVNKTGNAIINFRFQGIGQSYLASNISQASRHLVKNPLKAVLLRGTDQSQDNFIYFLNPDHTITAFQFAHEVNLAALTPFSSQNQIEIQDIVAIDNTIYLLKKYLNSQQIVLEKMALDIKLDGFEEKNLSENGKISGLERFEGLNAQVVFDQQDYGLYPVKQGGIQVHNPEQKTGSCFIGLLYPVEIRPMYFYGGSQHADLMKKITKIYVEYFGSLNFYISDQLVNYQIFLNIQQGNGLHPSSGTAIISPVFGWNRQKTFSITQQAPFDLQITSIAYQINTHMI
;
A
#
# COMPACT_ATOMS: atom_id res chain seq x y z
N MET A 1 -20.12 -20.59 -1.54
CA MET A 1 -19.72 -19.97 -0.26
C MET A 1 -20.94 -19.25 0.30
N ASN A 2 -21.36 -19.60 1.52
CA ASN A 2 -22.52 -19.00 2.21
C ASN A 2 -22.01 -18.17 3.40
N ASP A 3 -21.17 -17.20 3.09
CA ASP A 3 -20.56 -16.31 4.07
C ASP A 3 -21.21 -14.93 3.95
N SER A 4 -21.69 -14.42 5.07
CA SER A 4 -22.28 -13.09 5.18
C SER A 4 -21.48 -12.27 6.19
N TYR A 5 -21.11 -11.06 5.81
CA TYR A 5 -20.33 -10.15 6.64
C TYR A 5 -21.20 -9.00 7.12
N TYR A 6 -21.15 -8.72 8.42
CA TYR A 6 -21.92 -7.64 9.04
C TYR A 6 -21.05 -6.85 10.00
N VAL A 7 -21.41 -5.58 10.19
CA VAL A 7 -20.82 -4.74 11.23
C VAL A 7 -21.60 -4.94 12.52
N ASN A 8 -20.91 -5.06 13.64
CA ASN A 8 -21.57 -5.17 14.94
C ASN A 8 -22.27 -3.85 15.34
N LYS A 9 -23.17 -3.89 16.32
CA LYS A 9 -23.91 -2.69 16.78
C LYS A 9 -23.00 -1.53 17.22
N THR A 10 -21.79 -1.82 17.72
CA THR A 10 -20.87 -0.77 18.16
C THR A 10 -20.05 -0.17 17.01
N GLY A 11 -20.18 -0.68 15.78
CA GLY A 11 -19.46 -0.19 14.61
C GLY A 11 -18.00 -0.63 14.51
N ASN A 12 -17.45 -1.31 15.51
CA ASN A 12 -16.00 -1.50 15.66
C ASN A 12 -15.56 -2.95 15.43
N ALA A 13 -16.46 -3.80 14.96
CA ALA A 13 -16.15 -5.18 14.63
C ALA A 13 -16.90 -5.65 13.39
N ILE A 14 -16.21 -6.42 12.55
CA ILE A 14 -16.81 -7.15 11.43
C ILE A 14 -17.02 -8.60 11.87
N ILE A 15 -18.26 -9.06 11.76
CA ILE A 15 -18.70 -10.40 12.09
C ILE A 15 -18.94 -11.17 10.80
N ASN A 16 -18.27 -12.30 10.65
CA ASN A 16 -18.53 -13.28 9.61
C ASN A 16 -19.52 -14.31 10.14
N PHE A 17 -20.66 -14.46 9.45
CA PHE A 17 -21.60 -15.54 9.65
C PHE A 17 -21.39 -16.57 8.56
N ARG A 18 -21.09 -17.80 8.98
CA ARG A 18 -20.85 -18.91 8.08
C ARG A 18 -21.72 -20.09 8.45
N PHE A 19 -22.34 -20.68 7.42
CA PHE A 19 -23.04 -21.94 7.57
C PHE A 19 -22.07 -23.11 7.63
N GLN A 20 -22.18 -23.95 8.64
CA GLN A 20 -21.42 -25.19 8.78
C GLN A 20 -22.32 -26.38 8.45
N GLY A 21 -21.98 -27.10 7.37
CA GLY A 21 -22.75 -28.28 6.95
C GLY A 21 -22.71 -29.42 7.97
N ILE A 22 -21.59 -29.56 8.69
CA ILE A 22 -21.47 -30.49 9.83
C ILE A 22 -22.14 -29.84 11.05
N GLY A 23 -23.32 -30.34 11.41
CA GLY A 23 -24.12 -29.83 12.53
C GLY A 23 -25.25 -28.87 12.13
N GLN A 24 -25.40 -28.55 10.84
CA GLN A 24 -26.50 -27.73 10.31
C GLN A 24 -26.70 -26.42 11.08
N SER A 25 -25.60 -25.76 11.42
CA SER A 25 -25.60 -24.58 12.32
C SER A 25 -24.84 -23.41 11.69
N TYR A 26 -25.11 -22.22 12.22
CA TYR A 26 -24.39 -21.00 11.86
C TYR A 26 -23.35 -20.67 12.92
N LEU A 27 -22.12 -20.43 12.49
CA LEU A 27 -21.06 -19.88 13.32
C LEU A 27 -20.91 -18.39 13.04
N ALA A 28 -20.82 -17.61 14.11
CA ALA A 28 -20.48 -16.21 14.06
C ALA A 28 -19.04 -16.05 14.59
N SER A 29 -18.17 -15.44 13.79
CA SER A 29 -16.78 -15.16 14.20
C SER A 29 -16.43 -13.69 13.96
N ASN A 30 -15.68 -13.09 14.87
CA ASN A 30 -15.22 -11.70 14.74
C ASN A 30 -13.88 -11.67 14.00
N ILE A 31 -13.90 -11.28 12.72
CA ILE A 31 -12.71 -11.29 11.87
C ILE A 31 -11.79 -10.08 12.11
N SER A 32 -12.29 -9.02 12.73
CA SER A 32 -11.51 -7.81 13.01
C SER A 32 -11.09 -7.71 14.48
N GLN A 33 -11.07 -8.83 15.21
CA GLN A 33 -10.78 -8.86 16.64
C GLN A 33 -9.40 -8.24 16.97
N ALA A 34 -8.39 -8.50 16.14
CA ALA A 34 -7.03 -7.98 16.30
C ALA A 34 -6.84 -6.57 15.71
N SER A 35 -7.72 -6.14 14.80
CA SER A 35 -7.57 -4.90 14.03
C SER A 35 -8.78 -3.96 14.17
N ARG A 36 -9.37 -3.91 15.37
CA ARG A 36 -10.56 -3.08 15.66
C ARG A 36 -10.38 -1.60 15.36
N HIS A 37 -9.15 -1.10 15.42
CA HIS A 37 -8.81 0.29 15.13
C HIS A 37 -8.98 0.67 13.64
N LEU A 38 -9.06 -0.32 12.75
CA LEU A 38 -9.28 -0.10 11.32
C LEU A 38 -10.78 0.02 10.99
N VAL A 39 -11.64 -0.71 11.72
CA VAL A 39 -13.08 -0.72 11.50
C VAL A 39 -13.73 0.37 12.35
N LYS A 40 -14.19 1.45 11.71
CA LYS A 40 -14.67 2.66 12.40
C LYS A 40 -16.12 2.99 12.05
N ASN A 41 -17.04 2.06 12.29
CA ASN A 41 -18.46 2.17 11.93
C ASN A 41 -18.66 2.49 10.43
N PRO A 42 -18.26 1.57 9.53
CA PRO A 42 -18.21 1.85 8.11
C PRO A 42 -19.59 2.20 7.54
N LEU A 43 -19.62 3.24 6.71
CA LEU A 43 -20.79 3.76 6.03
C LEU A 43 -21.23 2.86 4.87
N LYS A 44 -20.26 2.22 4.21
CA LYS A 44 -20.50 1.38 3.04
C LYS A 44 -19.52 0.21 3.01
N ALA A 45 -20.00 -0.93 2.53
CA ALA A 45 -19.18 -2.11 2.26
C ALA A 45 -19.37 -2.52 0.79
N VAL A 46 -18.26 -2.82 0.11
CA VAL A 46 -18.25 -3.22 -1.30
C VAL A 46 -17.45 -4.51 -1.44
N LEU A 47 -18.04 -5.51 -2.08
CA LEU A 47 -17.42 -6.81 -2.33
C LEU A 47 -16.82 -6.84 -3.74
N LEU A 48 -15.53 -7.19 -3.82
CA LEU A 48 -14.84 -7.56 -5.03
C LEU A 48 -14.54 -9.05 -4.95
N ARG A 49 -15.03 -9.82 -5.93
CA ARG A 49 -14.82 -11.27 -5.97
C ARG A 49 -13.68 -11.59 -6.91
N GLY A 50 -12.93 -12.64 -6.59
CA GLY A 50 -11.94 -13.17 -7.52
C GLY A 50 -12.53 -13.50 -8.89
N THR A 51 -11.69 -13.42 -9.91
CA THR A 51 -11.97 -13.86 -11.28
C THR A 51 -11.18 -15.12 -11.59
N ASP A 52 -11.37 -15.68 -12.79
CA ASP A 52 -10.61 -16.86 -13.25
C ASP A 52 -9.08 -16.63 -13.26
N GLN A 53 -8.63 -15.37 -13.28
CA GLN A 53 -7.21 -15.00 -13.25
C GLN A 53 -6.68 -14.60 -11.86
N SER A 54 -7.56 -14.34 -10.88
CA SER A 54 -7.17 -13.96 -9.52
C SER A 54 -8.19 -14.50 -8.53
N GLN A 55 -7.75 -15.34 -7.60
CA GLN A 55 -8.62 -15.92 -6.57
C GLN A 55 -8.79 -15.02 -5.33
N ASP A 56 -8.26 -13.80 -5.37
CA ASP A 56 -8.32 -12.89 -4.24
C ASP A 56 -9.70 -12.27 -4.11
N ASN A 57 -10.30 -12.42 -2.93
CA ASN A 57 -11.56 -11.76 -2.60
C ASN A 57 -11.28 -10.61 -1.64
N PHE A 58 -11.87 -9.46 -1.92
CA PHE A 58 -11.75 -8.26 -1.11
C PHE A 58 -13.12 -7.74 -0.68
N ILE A 59 -13.22 -7.28 0.55
CA ILE A 59 -14.30 -6.39 0.98
C ILE A 59 -13.69 -5.06 1.40
N TYR A 60 -14.15 -3.98 0.78
CA TYR A 60 -13.73 -2.63 1.12
C TYR A 60 -14.78 -1.98 2.00
N PHE A 61 -14.36 -1.50 3.17
CA PHE A 61 -15.21 -0.78 4.12
C PHE A 61 -14.84 0.69 4.11
N LEU A 62 -15.76 1.56 3.66
CA LEU A 62 -15.59 3.00 3.73
C LEU A 62 -15.97 3.49 5.13
N ASN A 63 -15.00 4.02 5.87
CA ASN A 63 -15.20 4.59 7.19
C ASN A 63 -15.72 6.06 7.10
N PRO A 64 -16.37 6.58 8.15
CA PRO A 64 -16.85 7.97 8.20
C PRO A 64 -15.73 9.02 8.16
N ASP A 65 -14.49 8.64 8.46
CA ASP A 65 -13.31 9.52 8.39
C ASP A 65 -12.66 9.50 6.99
N HIS A 66 -13.37 9.04 5.97
CA HIS A 66 -12.90 8.91 4.58
C HIS A 66 -11.73 7.96 4.37
N THR A 67 -11.39 7.13 5.37
CA THR A 67 -10.46 6.01 5.21
C THR A 67 -11.20 4.77 4.73
N ILE A 68 -10.50 3.89 4.01
CA ILE A 68 -11.01 2.57 3.63
C ILE A 68 -10.25 1.51 4.42
N THR A 69 -10.96 0.49 4.89
CA THR A 69 -10.35 -0.76 5.34
C THR A 69 -10.58 -1.82 4.27
N ALA A 70 -9.50 -2.29 3.66
CA ALA A 70 -9.53 -3.43 2.74
C ALA A 70 -9.39 -4.72 3.54
N PHE A 71 -10.36 -5.62 3.41
CA PHE A 71 -10.34 -6.96 3.97
C PHE A 71 -10.09 -7.98 2.86
N GLN A 72 -8.90 -8.58 2.83
CA GLN A 72 -8.60 -9.69 1.94
C GLN A 72 -8.87 -11.02 2.64
N PHE A 73 -9.50 -11.95 1.94
CA PHE A 73 -9.74 -13.29 2.44
C PHE A 73 -9.61 -14.34 1.36
N ALA A 74 -9.01 -15.47 1.75
CA ALA A 74 -8.95 -16.68 0.94
C ALA A 74 -9.02 -17.89 1.86
N HIS A 75 -10.05 -18.71 1.69
CA HIS A 75 -10.33 -19.81 2.61
C HIS A 75 -9.31 -20.95 2.46
N GLU A 76 -8.91 -21.26 1.22
CA GLU A 76 -8.01 -22.39 0.92
C GLU A 76 -6.64 -22.25 1.59
N VAL A 77 -6.18 -21.00 1.78
CA VAL A 77 -4.90 -20.68 2.40
C VAL A 77 -5.04 -20.07 3.80
N ASN A 78 -6.24 -20.08 4.38
CA ASN A 78 -6.55 -19.45 5.68
C ASN A 78 -6.07 -18.00 5.80
N LEU A 79 -6.22 -17.23 4.73
CA LEU A 79 -5.85 -15.81 4.70
C LEU A 79 -7.02 -14.96 5.18
N ALA A 80 -6.74 -14.09 6.16
CA ALA A 80 -7.63 -13.03 6.61
C ALA A 80 -6.79 -11.83 7.02
N ALA A 81 -6.76 -10.79 6.18
CA ALA A 81 -5.92 -9.62 6.38
C ALA A 81 -6.74 -8.34 6.25
N LEU A 82 -6.51 -7.39 7.17
CA LEU A 82 -7.12 -6.06 7.16
C LEU A 82 -6.03 -5.02 6.94
N THR A 83 -6.17 -4.23 5.87
CA THR A 83 -5.19 -3.23 5.47
C THR A 83 -5.87 -1.86 5.38
N PRO A 84 -5.36 -0.81 6.04
CA PRO A 84 -5.85 0.55 5.85
C PRO A 84 -5.44 1.10 4.49
N PHE A 85 -6.34 1.85 3.88
CA PHE A 85 -6.14 2.61 2.66
C PHE A 85 -6.69 4.02 2.88
N SER A 86 -5.92 5.05 2.55
CA SER A 86 -6.34 6.45 2.70
C SER A 86 -5.71 7.32 1.62
N SER A 87 -6.45 8.32 1.17
CA SER A 87 -5.93 9.37 0.30
C SER A 87 -5.09 10.39 1.10
N GLN A 88 -4.38 11.27 0.40
CA GLN A 88 -3.67 12.39 1.02
C GLN A 88 -4.64 13.36 1.73
N ASN A 89 -4.16 14.13 2.72
CA ASN A 89 -4.97 14.97 3.62
C ASN A 89 -5.94 15.97 2.95
N GLN A 90 -5.75 16.30 1.66
CA GLN A 90 -6.60 17.24 0.92
C GLN A 90 -7.56 16.55 -0.06
N ILE A 91 -7.77 15.25 0.13
CA ILE A 91 -8.63 14.43 -0.73
C ILE A 91 -9.51 13.56 0.16
N GLU A 92 -10.82 13.68 -0.06
CA GLU A 92 -11.82 12.90 0.67
C GLU A 92 -12.41 11.83 -0.26
N ILE A 93 -12.42 10.58 0.20
CA ILE A 93 -13.16 9.51 -0.46
C ILE A 93 -14.62 9.58 0.00
N GLN A 94 -15.51 9.93 -0.91
CA GLN A 94 -16.92 10.15 -0.65
C GLN A 94 -17.74 8.87 -0.81
N ASP A 95 -17.41 8.07 -1.83
CA ASP A 95 -18.11 6.82 -2.09
C ASP A 95 -17.22 5.80 -2.80
N ILE A 96 -17.63 4.53 -2.73
CA ILE A 96 -16.98 3.39 -3.38
C ILE A 96 -18.03 2.47 -4.00
N VAL A 97 -17.75 1.92 -5.17
CA VAL A 97 -18.58 0.90 -5.82
C VAL A 97 -17.71 -0.09 -6.59
N ALA A 98 -18.17 -1.34 -6.67
CA ALA A 98 -17.58 -2.36 -7.54
C ALA A 98 -18.53 -2.61 -8.72
N ILE A 99 -18.00 -2.52 -9.93
CA ILE A 99 -18.71 -2.85 -11.17
C ILE A 99 -17.77 -3.69 -12.01
N ASP A 100 -18.24 -4.83 -12.52
CA ASP A 100 -17.47 -5.73 -13.41
C ASP A 100 -16.03 -6.00 -12.93
N ASN A 101 -15.92 -6.41 -11.67
CA ASN A 101 -14.64 -6.68 -11.00
C ASN A 101 -13.64 -5.51 -11.00
N THR A 102 -14.15 -4.28 -11.06
CA THR A 102 -13.36 -3.06 -10.97
C THR A 102 -13.89 -2.19 -9.85
N ILE A 103 -12.99 -1.65 -9.02
CA ILE A 103 -13.33 -0.67 -8.00
C ILE A 103 -13.32 0.73 -8.59
N TYR A 104 -14.39 1.46 -8.32
CA TYR A 104 -14.50 2.88 -8.60
C TYR A 104 -14.63 3.65 -7.28
N LEU A 105 -13.87 4.74 -7.18
CA LEU A 105 -13.84 5.64 -6.02
C LEU A 105 -14.35 7.01 -6.45
N LEU A 106 -15.32 7.55 -5.71
CA LEU A 106 -15.70 8.95 -5.83
C LEU A 106 -14.83 9.77 -4.88
N LYS A 107 -13.95 10.60 -5.43
CA LYS A 107 -13.02 11.43 -4.65
C LYS A 107 -13.33 12.91 -4.83
N LYS A 108 -13.21 13.66 -3.74
CA LYS A 108 -13.31 15.12 -3.72
C LYS A 108 -11.93 15.72 -3.41
N TYR A 109 -11.44 16.55 -4.31
CA TYR A 109 -10.20 17.32 -4.14
C TYR A 109 -10.54 18.65 -3.48
N LEU A 110 -10.03 18.89 -2.27
CA LEU A 110 -10.44 20.03 -1.46
C LEU A 110 -9.92 21.37 -1.98
N ASN A 111 -8.72 21.41 -2.58
CA ASN A 111 -8.16 22.67 -3.09
C ASN A 111 -8.86 23.14 -4.36
N SER A 112 -9.09 22.21 -5.30
CA SER A 112 -9.72 22.49 -6.59
C SER A 112 -11.26 22.40 -6.55
N GLN A 113 -11.82 21.90 -5.45
CA GLN A 113 -13.25 21.58 -5.27
C GLN A 113 -13.83 20.62 -6.33
N GLN A 114 -12.97 19.92 -7.05
CA GLN A 114 -13.39 18.95 -8.07
C GLN A 114 -13.82 17.65 -7.43
N ILE A 115 -14.89 17.06 -7.96
CA ILE A 115 -15.34 15.71 -7.63
C ILE A 115 -15.09 14.84 -8.86
N VAL A 116 -14.35 13.75 -8.67
CA VAL A 116 -13.95 12.86 -9.76
C VAL A 116 -14.30 11.42 -9.41
N LEU A 117 -14.66 10.66 -10.44
CA LEU A 117 -14.81 9.22 -10.37
C LEU A 117 -13.54 8.57 -10.88
N GLU A 118 -12.82 7.89 -10.00
CA GLU A 118 -11.54 7.25 -10.31
C GLU A 118 -11.71 5.73 -10.38
N LYS A 119 -11.11 5.13 -11.40
CA LYS A 119 -11.00 3.68 -11.56
C LYS A 119 -9.70 3.20 -10.92
N MET A 120 -9.76 2.17 -10.07
CA MET A 120 -8.56 1.53 -9.57
C MET A 120 -7.91 0.71 -10.70
N ALA A 121 -6.71 1.09 -11.12
CA ALA A 121 -5.94 0.44 -12.16
C ALA A 121 -4.71 -0.26 -11.56
N LEU A 122 -4.31 -1.41 -12.12
CA LEU A 122 -3.20 -2.21 -11.61
C LEU A 122 -1.84 -1.77 -12.16
N ASP A 123 -1.82 -1.23 -13.37
CA ASP A 123 -0.56 -1.02 -14.10
C ASP A 123 0.19 0.23 -13.65
N ILE A 124 -0.53 1.23 -13.15
CA ILE A 124 0.05 2.54 -12.80
C ILE A 124 0.15 2.69 -11.29
N LYS A 125 1.37 2.93 -10.80
CA LYS A 125 1.71 3.05 -9.38
C LYS A 125 1.59 4.49 -8.87
N LEU A 126 0.55 5.17 -9.31
CA LEU A 126 0.19 6.53 -8.92
C LEU A 126 -1.29 6.58 -8.56
N ASP A 127 -1.62 7.35 -7.53
CA ASP A 127 -2.99 7.62 -7.15
C ASP A 127 -3.57 8.77 -7.98
N GLY A 128 -4.81 8.59 -8.45
CA GLY A 128 -5.56 9.59 -9.21
C GLY A 128 -4.81 10.14 -10.42
N PHE A 129 -4.09 9.32 -11.19
CA PHE A 129 -3.21 9.79 -12.27
C PHE A 129 -3.94 10.44 -13.47
N GLU A 130 -3.18 11.16 -14.27
CA GLU A 130 -3.54 11.76 -15.56
C GLU A 130 -2.39 11.57 -16.56
N GLU A 131 -2.72 11.32 -17.82
CA GLU A 131 -1.75 11.28 -18.92
C GLU A 131 -1.61 12.68 -19.53
N LYS A 132 -0.38 13.19 -19.63
CA LYS A 132 -0.05 14.50 -20.22
C LYS A 132 1.20 14.40 -21.08
N ASN A 133 1.49 15.44 -21.83
CA ASN A 133 2.73 15.53 -22.61
C ASN A 133 3.80 16.33 -21.88
N LEU A 134 4.99 15.77 -21.76
CA LEU A 134 6.20 16.48 -21.35
C LEU A 134 6.70 17.33 -22.52
N SER A 135 6.85 18.64 -22.30
CA SER A 135 7.46 19.55 -23.28
C SER A 135 8.99 19.57 -23.16
N GLU A 136 9.68 20.02 -24.22
CA GLU A 136 11.15 20.16 -24.24
C GLU A 136 11.64 21.03 -23.08
N ASN A 137 10.88 22.08 -22.76
CA ASN A 137 11.17 22.99 -21.65
C ASN A 137 10.76 22.44 -20.28
N GLY A 138 10.26 21.20 -20.18
CA GLY A 138 9.83 20.58 -18.93
C GLY A 138 8.51 21.11 -18.35
N LYS A 139 7.80 21.99 -19.05
CA LYS A 139 6.52 22.53 -18.61
C LYS A 139 5.39 21.54 -18.90
N ILE A 140 4.55 21.28 -17.91
CA ILE A 140 3.32 20.51 -18.05
C ILE A 140 2.16 21.32 -17.47
N SER A 141 1.07 21.42 -18.21
CA SER A 141 -0.12 22.23 -17.88
C SER A 141 -1.41 21.40 -17.86
N GLY A 142 -2.49 21.98 -17.36
CA GLY A 142 -3.79 21.31 -17.28
C GLY A 142 -3.87 20.35 -16.09
N LEU A 143 -3.26 20.74 -14.97
CA LEU A 143 -3.21 19.99 -13.70
C LEU A 143 -4.07 20.68 -12.63
N GLU A 144 -5.15 21.35 -13.02
CA GLU A 144 -6.00 22.12 -12.11
C GLU A 144 -6.55 21.27 -10.97
N ARG A 145 -6.79 19.97 -11.21
CA ARG A 145 -7.23 19.01 -10.20
C ARG A 145 -6.28 18.93 -9.00
N PHE A 146 -4.97 18.98 -9.28
CA PHE A 146 -3.90 18.80 -8.30
C PHE A 146 -3.38 20.13 -7.71
N GLU A 147 -4.07 21.25 -7.93
CA GLU A 147 -3.59 22.56 -7.46
C GLU A 147 -3.26 22.56 -5.96
N GLY A 148 -2.06 23.04 -5.61
CA GLY A 148 -1.59 23.08 -4.22
C GLY A 148 -1.11 21.74 -3.65
N LEU A 149 -1.12 20.65 -4.44
CA LEU A 149 -0.56 19.34 -4.09
C LEU A 149 0.82 19.13 -4.72
N ASN A 150 1.55 18.12 -4.22
CA ASN A 150 2.76 17.62 -4.86
C ASN A 150 2.39 16.45 -5.77
N ALA A 151 2.62 16.63 -7.08
CA ALA A 151 2.40 15.59 -8.08
C ALA A 151 3.72 14.91 -8.44
N GLN A 152 3.69 13.59 -8.49
CA GLN A 152 4.76 12.73 -8.94
C GLN A 152 4.70 12.61 -10.46
N VAL A 153 5.85 12.77 -11.12
CA VAL A 153 5.97 12.63 -12.58
C VAL A 153 6.67 11.33 -12.90
N VAL A 154 6.06 10.53 -13.77
CA VAL A 154 6.63 9.29 -14.31
C VAL A 154 6.67 9.41 -15.83
N PHE A 155 7.86 9.29 -16.40
CA PHE A 155 8.10 9.40 -17.84
C PHE A 155 9.08 8.30 -18.26
N ASP A 156 8.79 7.61 -19.37
CA ASP A 156 9.58 6.47 -19.84
C ASP A 156 9.88 5.40 -18.76
N GLN A 157 8.89 5.12 -17.89
CA GLN A 157 9.01 4.19 -16.75
C GLN A 157 10.06 4.62 -15.70
N GLN A 158 10.49 5.88 -15.74
CA GLN A 158 11.41 6.45 -14.78
C GLN A 158 10.70 7.48 -13.90
N ASP A 159 11.16 7.56 -12.67
CA ASP A 159 10.74 8.56 -11.69
C ASP A 159 11.48 9.87 -11.96
N TYR A 160 10.75 10.91 -12.37
CA TYR A 160 11.29 12.27 -12.61
C TYR A 160 11.20 13.18 -11.37
N GLY A 161 10.65 12.66 -10.28
CA GLY A 161 10.50 13.33 -8.99
C GLY A 161 9.11 13.92 -8.72
N LEU A 162 8.97 14.44 -7.49
CA LEU A 162 7.79 15.18 -7.03
C LEU A 162 7.95 16.68 -7.29
N TYR A 163 6.89 17.30 -7.82
CA TYR A 163 6.83 18.73 -8.07
C TYR A 163 5.54 19.33 -7.51
N PRO A 164 5.60 20.52 -6.88
CA PRO A 164 4.42 21.23 -6.43
C PRO A 164 3.66 21.81 -7.62
N VAL A 165 2.36 21.56 -7.70
CA VAL A 165 1.47 22.11 -8.73
C VAL A 165 1.08 23.54 -8.37
N LYS A 166 1.35 24.46 -9.30
CA LYS A 166 1.02 25.89 -9.15
C LYS A 166 0.40 26.40 -10.44
N GLN A 167 -0.71 27.13 -10.32
CA GLN A 167 -1.43 27.72 -11.46
C GLN A 167 -1.79 26.67 -12.52
N GLY A 168 -2.16 25.46 -12.10
CA GLY A 168 -2.55 24.36 -12.99
C GLY A 168 -1.39 23.75 -13.77
N GLY A 169 -0.14 23.93 -13.34
CA GLY A 169 1.02 23.36 -14.01
C GLY A 169 2.20 23.04 -13.10
N ILE A 170 3.16 22.32 -13.66
CA ILE A 170 4.44 21.98 -13.04
C ILE A 170 5.60 22.27 -13.99
N GLN A 171 6.75 22.51 -13.40
CA GLN A 171 8.01 22.72 -14.10
C GLN A 171 8.97 21.59 -13.72
N VAL A 172 9.06 20.60 -14.58
CA VAL A 172 9.93 19.42 -14.42
C VAL A 172 11.35 19.78 -14.83
N HIS A 173 12.35 19.21 -14.13
CA HIS A 173 13.74 19.31 -14.55
C HIS A 173 13.99 18.34 -15.72
N ASN A 174 14.08 18.87 -16.95
CA ASN A 174 14.26 18.09 -18.18
C ASN A 174 15.50 18.56 -18.97
N PRO A 175 16.73 18.27 -18.48
CA PRO A 175 17.96 18.77 -19.12
C PRO A 175 18.21 18.16 -20.51
N GLU A 176 17.69 16.96 -20.76
CA GLU A 176 17.83 16.25 -22.03
C GLU A 176 16.76 16.64 -23.07
N GLN A 177 15.87 17.59 -22.72
CA GLN A 177 14.80 18.10 -23.60
C GLN A 177 13.92 17.00 -24.20
N LYS A 178 13.71 15.90 -23.46
CA LYS A 178 12.86 14.79 -23.91
C LYS A 178 11.40 15.24 -24.01
N THR A 179 10.68 14.69 -24.99
CA THR A 179 9.25 14.93 -25.18
C THR A 179 8.51 13.61 -25.34
N GLY A 180 7.25 13.59 -24.92
CA GLY A 180 6.40 12.41 -25.05
C GLY A 180 5.31 12.37 -24.00
N SER A 181 4.56 11.26 -23.99
CA SER A 181 3.54 11.01 -22.99
C SER A 181 4.15 10.67 -21.63
N CYS A 182 3.64 11.29 -20.57
CA CYS A 182 4.02 11.08 -19.19
C CYS A 182 2.77 10.86 -18.32
N PHE A 183 2.93 10.12 -17.24
CA PHE A 183 1.91 9.96 -16.21
C PHE A 183 2.21 10.87 -15.03
N ILE A 184 1.19 11.61 -14.60
CA ILE A 184 1.26 12.54 -13.48
C ILE A 184 0.19 12.15 -12.50
N GLY A 185 0.55 12.01 -11.23
CA GLY A 185 -0.42 11.63 -10.21
C GLY A 185 0.13 11.86 -8.82
N LEU A 186 -0.56 11.33 -7.83
CA LEU A 186 -0.17 11.45 -6.45
C LEU A 186 0.58 10.22 -6.02
N LEU A 187 1.67 10.41 -5.29
CA LEU A 187 2.38 9.29 -4.69
C LEU A 187 1.54 8.74 -3.53
N TYR A 188 1.40 7.42 -3.47
CA TYR A 188 0.91 6.72 -2.28
C TYR A 188 2.10 6.05 -1.59
N PRO A 189 2.59 6.59 -0.46
CA PRO A 189 3.69 5.96 0.26
C PRO A 189 3.20 4.65 0.90
N VAL A 190 4.00 3.59 0.75
CA VAL A 190 3.72 2.29 1.36
C VAL A 190 4.55 2.16 2.63
N GLU A 191 3.92 1.69 3.71
CA GLU A 191 4.59 1.35 4.95
C GLU A 191 4.15 -0.02 5.45
N ILE A 192 5.12 -0.93 5.63
CA ILE A 192 4.91 -2.25 6.22
C ILE A 192 5.65 -2.27 7.55
N ARG A 193 4.89 -2.50 8.63
CA ARG A 193 5.43 -2.72 9.97
C ARG A 193 5.13 -4.15 10.41
N PRO A 194 6.11 -5.07 10.41
CA PRO A 194 5.89 -6.38 10.99
C PRO A 194 5.62 -6.27 12.48
N MET A 195 4.93 -7.28 13.01
CA MET A 195 4.81 -7.46 14.44
C MET A 195 6.22 -7.60 15.05
N TYR A 196 6.42 -7.07 16.26
CA TYR A 196 7.64 -7.36 17.00
C TYR A 196 7.78 -8.88 17.20
N PHE A 197 9.01 -9.36 17.28
CA PHE A 197 9.23 -10.79 17.43
C PHE A 197 8.66 -11.31 18.76
N TYR A 198 7.66 -12.18 18.67
CA TYR A 198 7.02 -12.85 19.79
C TYR A 198 7.60 -14.26 19.96
N GLY A 199 8.20 -14.52 21.12
CA GLY A 199 8.92 -15.78 21.41
C GLY A 199 8.02 -16.86 22.01
N GLY A 200 6.70 -16.67 21.95
CA GLY A 200 5.71 -17.44 22.69
C GLY A 200 5.34 -16.83 24.04
N SER A 201 4.27 -17.35 24.64
CA SER A 201 3.72 -16.88 25.92
C SER A 201 4.69 -17.00 27.09
N GLN A 202 5.52 -18.04 27.08
CA GLN A 202 6.53 -18.30 28.10
C GLN A 202 7.76 -17.39 27.99
N HIS A 203 7.89 -16.62 26.90
CA HIS A 203 9.05 -15.77 26.61
C HIS A 203 8.63 -14.33 26.25
N ALA A 204 7.46 -13.91 26.72
CA ALA A 204 6.93 -12.57 26.46
C ALA A 204 7.68 -11.48 27.26
N ASP A 205 8.22 -11.84 28.41
CA ASP A 205 8.99 -10.99 29.33
C ASP A 205 10.49 -10.94 29.01
N LEU A 206 11.00 -11.88 28.22
CA LEU A 206 12.42 -11.92 27.88
C LEU A 206 12.85 -10.72 27.03
N MET A 207 14.01 -10.17 27.37
CA MET A 207 14.72 -9.24 26.50
C MET A 207 15.30 -10.02 25.32
N LYS A 208 15.15 -9.48 24.12
CA LYS A 208 15.59 -10.13 22.89
C LYS A 208 16.55 -9.21 22.16
N LYS A 209 17.60 -9.78 21.60
CA LYS A 209 18.54 -9.06 20.75
C LYS A 209 18.40 -9.59 19.33
N ILE A 210 17.75 -8.80 18.48
CA ILE A 210 17.77 -9.03 17.04
C ILE A 210 19.19 -8.68 16.57
N THR A 211 19.87 -9.63 15.94
CA THR A 211 21.24 -9.46 15.43
C THR A 211 21.24 -9.14 13.95
N LYS A 212 20.37 -9.80 13.19
CA LYS A 212 20.18 -9.60 11.75
C LYS A 212 18.71 -9.70 11.38
N ILE A 213 18.34 -8.96 10.35
CA ILE A 213 17.02 -9.02 9.71
C ILE A 213 17.26 -9.41 8.25
N TYR A 214 16.50 -10.40 7.77
CA TYR A 214 16.48 -10.83 6.38
C TYR A 214 15.12 -10.46 5.81
N VAL A 215 15.12 -9.72 4.72
CA VAL A 215 13.90 -9.37 3.97
C VAL A 215 14.07 -9.88 2.57
N GLU A 216 13.26 -10.86 2.18
CA GLU A 216 13.20 -11.33 0.81
C GLU A 216 12.20 -10.50 0.02
N TYR A 217 12.64 -10.06 -1.16
CA TYR A 217 11.87 -9.21 -2.04
C TYR A 217 11.99 -9.67 -3.48
N PHE A 218 10.96 -9.40 -4.27
CA PHE A 218 10.90 -9.76 -5.68
C PHE A 218 10.49 -8.56 -6.51
N GLY A 219 11.16 -8.33 -7.64
CA GLY A 219 10.77 -7.30 -8.61
C GLY A 219 10.52 -5.92 -7.99
N SER A 220 11.29 -5.55 -6.97
CA SER A 220 11.03 -4.34 -6.17
C SER A 220 12.09 -3.26 -6.43
N LEU A 221 11.70 -1.99 -6.27
CA LEU A 221 12.58 -0.83 -6.48
C LEU A 221 12.41 0.23 -5.41
N ASN A 222 13.50 0.95 -5.15
CA ASN A 222 13.51 2.19 -4.37
C ASN A 222 12.73 2.14 -3.04
N PHE A 223 13.05 1.13 -2.22
CA PHE A 223 12.45 0.95 -0.90
C PHE A 223 13.53 0.89 0.19
N TYR A 224 13.12 1.20 1.42
CA TYR A 224 13.96 1.35 2.58
C TYR A 224 13.59 0.32 3.64
N ILE A 225 14.59 -0.16 4.38
CA ILE A 225 14.40 -0.97 5.58
C ILE A 225 15.06 -0.23 6.73
N SER A 226 14.28 0.25 7.70
CA SER A 226 14.78 1.10 8.81
C SER A 226 15.63 2.27 8.31
N ASP A 227 15.09 3.03 7.36
CA ASP A 227 15.73 4.21 6.74
C ASP A 227 17.00 3.91 5.92
N GLN A 228 17.39 2.63 5.78
CA GLN A 228 18.47 2.21 4.91
C GLN A 228 17.91 1.82 3.54
N LEU A 229 18.38 2.48 2.48
CA LEU A 229 18.03 2.15 1.11
C LEU A 229 18.51 0.74 0.76
N VAL A 230 17.63 -0.09 0.22
CA VAL A 230 18.04 -1.37 -0.36
C VAL A 230 18.61 -1.11 -1.75
N ASN A 231 19.87 -1.48 -1.94
CA ASN A 231 20.56 -1.28 -3.21
C ASN A 231 19.86 -2.06 -4.33
N TYR A 232 19.33 -1.34 -5.30
CA TYR A 232 18.78 -1.88 -6.55
C TYR A 232 19.62 -1.49 -7.77
N GLN A 233 20.58 -0.58 -7.59
CA GLN A 233 21.46 -0.11 -8.66
C GLN A 233 22.73 -0.99 -8.75
N ILE A 234 22.99 -1.50 -9.96
CA ILE A 234 24.23 -2.22 -10.28
C ILE A 234 25.11 -1.27 -11.08
N PHE A 235 26.35 -1.02 -10.61
CA PHE A 235 27.29 -0.09 -11.24
C PHE A 235 27.48 -0.32 -12.75
N LEU A 236 27.51 -1.58 -13.18
CA LEU A 236 27.62 -1.97 -14.59
C LEU A 236 26.46 -1.44 -15.44
N ASN A 237 25.23 -1.45 -14.92
CA ASN A 237 24.05 -0.99 -15.66
C ASN A 237 24.04 0.54 -15.80
N ILE A 238 24.49 1.26 -14.76
CA ILE A 238 24.64 2.72 -14.81
C ILE A 238 25.65 3.12 -15.88
N GLN A 239 26.79 2.42 -15.98
CA GLN A 239 27.82 2.70 -17.00
C GLN A 239 27.35 2.43 -18.43
N GLN A 240 26.43 1.49 -18.61
CA GLN A 240 25.84 1.16 -19.91
C GLN A 240 24.67 2.09 -20.29
N GLY A 241 24.25 2.99 -19.40
CA GLY A 241 23.08 3.86 -19.63
C GLY A 241 21.75 3.11 -19.63
N ASN A 242 21.71 1.89 -19.08
CA ASN A 242 20.48 1.12 -18.97
C ASN A 242 19.57 1.75 -17.90
N GLY A 243 18.26 1.70 -18.12
CA GLY A 243 17.27 2.22 -17.20
C GLY A 243 17.26 1.51 -15.83
N LEU A 244 16.37 1.95 -14.95
CA LEU A 244 16.14 1.27 -13.68
C LEU A 244 15.54 -0.12 -13.94
N HIS A 245 16.11 -1.15 -13.31
CA HIS A 245 15.64 -2.52 -13.44
C HIS A 245 15.18 -3.07 -12.09
N PRO A 246 13.97 -3.63 -11.99
CA PRO A 246 13.50 -4.27 -10.76
C PRO A 246 14.49 -5.31 -10.24
N SER A 247 14.73 -5.26 -8.93
CA SER A 247 15.67 -6.16 -8.27
C SER A 247 14.91 -7.21 -7.46
N SER A 248 15.51 -8.39 -7.35
CA SER A 248 15.04 -9.50 -6.52
C SER A 248 16.19 -10.04 -5.69
N GLY A 249 15.92 -10.43 -4.45
CA GLY A 249 16.93 -11.04 -3.60
C GLY A 249 16.61 -10.92 -2.11
N THR A 250 17.65 -10.99 -1.30
CA THR A 250 17.55 -10.89 0.16
C THR A 250 18.32 -9.68 0.65
N ALA A 251 17.61 -8.71 1.22
CA ALA A 251 18.22 -7.59 1.93
C ALA A 251 18.57 -8.03 3.35
N ILE A 252 19.83 -7.84 3.74
CA ILE A 252 20.34 -8.20 5.07
C ILE A 252 20.68 -6.93 5.82
N ILE A 253 19.95 -6.66 6.90
CA ILE A 253 20.25 -5.55 7.81
C ILE A 253 21.04 -6.10 9.00
N SER A 254 22.31 -5.68 9.10
CA SER A 254 23.25 -6.13 10.13
C SER A 254 24.36 -5.10 10.33
N PRO A 255 24.86 -4.88 11.56
CA PRO A 255 24.32 -5.40 12.82
C PRO A 255 23.15 -4.56 13.34
N VAL A 256 22.14 -5.21 13.93
CA VAL A 256 21.10 -4.51 14.70
C VAL A 256 21.54 -4.44 16.17
N PHE A 257 21.52 -3.23 16.75
CA PHE A 257 21.98 -2.98 18.11
C PHE A 257 20.84 -2.88 19.13
N GLY A 258 21.16 -3.28 20.35
CA GLY A 258 20.30 -3.14 21.53
C GLY A 258 19.50 -4.39 21.89
N TRP A 259 19.21 -4.51 23.19
CA TRP A 259 18.23 -5.46 23.71
C TRP A 259 16.87 -4.77 23.76
N ASN A 260 15.83 -5.42 23.27
CA ASN A 260 14.48 -4.87 23.33
C ASN A 260 13.43 -5.99 23.46
N ARG A 261 12.27 -5.66 24.01
CA ARG A 261 11.12 -6.57 24.07
C ARG A 261 10.19 -6.45 22.86
N GLN A 262 10.02 -5.22 22.36
CA GLN A 262 8.95 -4.81 21.45
C GLN A 262 9.42 -4.04 20.22
N LYS A 263 10.73 -3.84 20.03
CA LYS A 263 11.26 -3.14 18.85
C LYS A 263 10.91 -3.92 17.59
N THR A 264 10.30 -3.23 16.66
CA THR A 264 10.11 -3.68 15.28
C THR A 264 10.88 -2.76 14.33
N PHE A 265 10.83 -3.06 13.04
CA PHE A 265 11.35 -2.23 11.98
C PHE A 265 10.23 -1.81 11.03
N SER A 266 10.54 -0.94 10.08
CA SER A 266 9.63 -0.53 9.02
C SER A 266 10.27 -0.81 7.66
N ILE A 267 9.44 -1.23 6.71
CA ILE A 267 9.76 -1.22 5.28
C ILE A 267 8.93 -0.10 4.68
N THR A 268 9.58 0.86 4.04
CA THR A 268 8.91 2.01 3.45
C THR A 268 9.28 2.17 1.98
N GLN A 269 8.34 2.65 1.17
CA GLN A 269 8.59 3.03 -0.21
C GLN A 269 7.92 4.38 -0.48
N GLN A 270 8.70 5.31 -1.02
CA GLN A 270 8.26 6.65 -1.42
C GLN A 270 8.61 6.90 -2.88
N ALA A 271 8.28 5.95 -3.75
CA ALA A 271 8.53 6.01 -5.18
C ALA A 271 7.45 5.23 -5.94
N PRO A 272 7.13 5.59 -7.19
CA PRO A 272 6.05 4.99 -7.96
C PRO A 272 6.48 3.68 -8.64
N PHE A 273 6.98 2.73 -7.85
CA PHE A 273 7.46 1.44 -8.34
C PHE A 273 6.83 0.28 -7.59
N ASP A 274 7.00 -0.93 -8.13
CA ASP A 274 6.57 -2.15 -7.45
C ASP A 274 7.33 -2.38 -6.14
N LEU A 275 6.59 -2.89 -5.15
CA LEU A 275 7.11 -3.39 -3.88
C LEU A 275 6.43 -4.71 -3.56
N GLN A 276 7.21 -5.78 -3.55
CA GLN A 276 6.74 -7.11 -3.19
C GLN A 276 7.72 -7.73 -2.20
N ILE A 277 7.23 -7.88 -0.96
CA ILE A 277 7.94 -8.57 0.12
C ILE A 277 7.39 -9.99 0.20
N THR A 278 8.27 -10.98 0.03
CA THR A 278 7.88 -12.40 0.04
C THR A 278 8.02 -13.00 1.42
N SER A 279 9.07 -12.63 2.17
CA SER A 279 9.29 -13.13 3.52
C SER A 279 10.11 -12.17 4.37
N ILE A 280 9.92 -12.27 5.68
CA ILE A 280 10.73 -11.58 6.69
C ILE A 280 11.21 -12.62 7.68
N ALA A 281 12.53 -12.68 7.89
CA ALA A 281 13.15 -13.56 8.87
C ALA A 281 14.09 -12.78 9.80
N TYR A 282 14.26 -13.31 11.02
CA TYR A 282 15.07 -12.67 12.07
C TYR A 282 16.11 -13.66 12.58
N GLN A 283 17.32 -13.16 12.84
CA GLN A 283 18.32 -13.87 13.63
C GLN A 283 18.39 -13.23 15.03
N ILE A 284 18.13 -14.04 16.06
CA ILE A 284 17.87 -13.54 17.41
C ILE A 284 18.75 -14.27 18.41
N ASN A 285 19.32 -13.51 19.35
CA ASN A 285 19.86 -14.03 20.59
C ASN A 285 18.90 -13.71 21.74
N THR A 286 18.60 -14.71 22.55
CA THR A 286 17.76 -14.58 23.75
C THR A 286 18.61 -14.76 24.99
N HIS A 287 18.34 -14.00 26.05
CA HIS A 287 18.96 -14.19 27.36
C HIS A 287 17.86 -14.17 28.42
N MET A 288 17.89 -15.13 29.35
CA MET A 288 17.03 -15.10 30.55
C MET A 288 17.67 -14.18 31.59
N ILE A 289 16.90 -13.29 32.19
CA ILE A 289 17.34 -12.58 33.40
C ILE A 289 17.11 -13.52 34.58
#